data_AF-A0A239K2M7-F1
#
_entry.id   AF-A0A239K2M7-F1
#
_cell.length_a   1.000
_cell.length_b   1.000
_cell.length_c   1.000
_cell.angle_alpha   90.00
_cell.angle_beta   90.00
_cell.angle_gamma   90.00
#
_symmetry.space_group_name_H-M   'P 1'
#
loop_
_entity.id
_entity.type
_entity.pdbx_description
1 polymer ?
#
loop_
_entity_poly.entity_id
_entity_poly.type
_entity_poly.pdbx_seq_one_letter_code
_entity_poly.pdbx_strand_id
1 'polypeptide(L)'
;MHGGTLSTIHAKSALDALNRLSNLALSARPNLNHGFMRSETAQAIDFVLYCERDITGRRRVRELITVSGYSHQEQSFLSEEIYRASDA
;
A
#
# COMPACT_ATOMS: atom_id res chain seq x y z
N MET A 1 18.91 -0.16 2.74
CA MET A 1 17.69 0.67 2.81
C MET A 1 18.08 2.13 2.72
N HIS A 2 17.51 2.89 1.79
CA HIS A 2 17.53 4.35 1.89
C HIS A 2 16.30 4.75 2.70
N GLY A 3 16.48 5.02 3.99
CA GLY A 3 15.37 5.49 4.83
C GLY A 3 14.86 6.85 4.32
N GLY A 4 13.54 7.02 4.22
CA GLY A 4 12.93 8.31 3.91
C GLY A 4 12.52 8.53 2.44
N THR A 5 12.39 7.48 1.63
CA THR A 5 11.81 7.62 0.29
C THR A 5 10.29 7.80 0.33
N LEU A 6 9.76 8.65 -0.54
CA LEU A 6 8.33 8.86 -0.73
C LEU A 6 7.99 8.76 -2.21
N SER A 7 6.86 8.11 -2.50
CA SER A 7 6.29 8.07 -3.84
C SER A 7 4.76 8.13 -3.76
N THR A 8 4.10 8.34 -4.89
CA THR A 8 2.65 8.40 -5.00
C THR A 8 2.17 7.44 -6.08
N ILE A 9 1.03 6.78 -5.83
CA ILE A 9 0.34 5.96 -6.81
C ILE A 9 -1.16 6.22 -6.71
N HIS A 10 -1.86 6.20 -7.85
CA HIS A 10 -3.31 6.22 -7.84
C HIS A 10 -3.85 4.91 -7.27
N ALA A 11 -4.67 5.03 -6.22
CA ALA A 11 -5.32 3.91 -5.55
C ALA A 11 -6.66 4.35 -4.95
N LYS A 12 -7.48 3.38 -4.56
CA LYS A 12 -8.77 3.57 -3.89
C LYS A 12 -8.72 3.29 -2.39
N SER A 13 -7.58 2.77 -1.91
CA SER A 13 -7.24 2.55 -0.52
C SER A 13 -5.72 2.35 -0.38
N ALA A 14 -5.21 2.33 0.84
CA ALA A 14 -3.83 2.03 1.18
C ALA A 14 -3.47 0.59 0.81
N LEU A 15 -4.37 -0.37 1.05
CA LEU A 15 -4.18 -1.75 0.61
C LEU A 15 -4.22 -1.87 -0.92
N ASP A 16 -5.11 -1.14 -1.61
CA ASP A 16 -5.14 -1.09 -3.08
C ASP A 16 -3.83 -0.50 -3.64
N ALA A 17 -3.23 0.49 -2.96
CA ALA A 17 -1.94 1.04 -3.35
C ALA A 17 -0.81 -0.02 -3.34
N LEU A 18 -0.74 -0.84 -2.29
CA LEU A 18 0.24 -1.95 -2.21
C LEU A 18 0.03 -2.99 -3.32
N ASN A 19 -1.22 -3.35 -3.59
CA ASN A 19 -1.58 -4.28 -4.66
C ASN A 19 -1.16 -3.73 -6.03
N ARG A 20 -1.45 -2.45 -6.31
CA ARG A 20 -1.10 -1.81 -7.57
C ARG A 20 0.41 -1.67 -7.74
N LEU A 21 1.12 -1.29 -6.68
CA LEU A 21 2.58 -1.21 -6.70
C LEU A 21 3.21 -2.57 -7.02
N SER A 22 2.73 -3.62 -6.35
CA SER A 22 3.19 -5.01 -6.61
C SER A 22 2.94 -5.43 -8.05
N ASN A 23 1.76 -5.11 -8.59
CA ASN A 23 1.38 -5.44 -9.96
C ASN A 23 2.22 -4.65 -11.00
N LEU A 24 2.51 -3.38 -10.74
CA LEU A 24 3.41 -2.59 -11.59
C LEU A 24 4.85 -3.12 -11.55
N ALA A 25 5.33 -3.53 -10.38
CA ALA A 25 6.65 -4.13 -10.27
C ALA A 25 6.71 -5.49 -10.99
N LEU A 26 5.64 -6.28 -10.90
CA LEU A 26 5.53 -7.55 -11.61
C LEU A 26 5.45 -7.37 -13.13
N SER A 27 4.73 -6.36 -13.64
CA SER A 27 4.67 -6.11 -15.08
C SER A 27 6.03 -5.74 -15.67
N ALA A 28 6.92 -5.14 -14.87
CA ALA A 28 8.32 -4.90 -15.24
C ALA A 28 9.19 -6.17 -15.19
N ARG A 29 8.74 -7.24 -14.51
CA ARG A 29 9.46 -8.52 -14.33
C ARG A 29 8.49 -9.72 -14.38
N PRO A 30 7.88 -10.02 -15.54
CA PRO A 30 6.76 -10.95 -15.64
C PRO A 30 7.11 -12.41 -15.32
N ASN A 31 8.40 -12.78 -15.28
CA ASN A 31 8.85 -14.13 -14.97
C ASN A 31 8.84 -14.45 -13.45
N LEU A 32 8.54 -13.45 -12.61
CA LEU A 32 8.47 -13.64 -11.16
C LEU A 32 7.05 -14.02 -10.74
N ASN A 33 6.92 -14.74 -9.62
CA ASN A 33 5.59 -15.09 -9.10
C ASN A 33 4.99 -13.91 -8.31
N HIS A 34 3.65 -13.83 -8.27
CA HIS A 34 2.93 -12.75 -7.59
C HIS A 34 3.22 -12.67 -6.08
N GLY A 35 3.35 -13.81 -5.40
CA GLY A 35 3.61 -13.87 -3.96
C GLY A 35 4.96 -13.25 -3.60
N PHE A 36 5.99 -13.57 -4.38
CA PHE A 36 7.33 -13.00 -4.27
C PHE A 36 7.30 -11.48 -4.48
N MET A 37 6.66 -10.99 -5.55
CA MET A 37 6.60 -9.54 -5.77
C MET A 37 5.84 -8.79 -4.68
N ARG A 38 4.80 -9.40 -4.11
CA ARG A 38 4.06 -8.85 -2.97
C ARG A 38 4.91 -8.87 -1.69
N SER A 39 5.67 -9.93 -1.44
CA SER A 39 6.57 -9.99 -0.28
C SER A 39 7.70 -8.96 -0.37
N GLU A 40 8.29 -8.78 -1.56
CA GLU A 40 9.30 -7.75 -1.79
C GLU A 40 8.71 -6.34 -1.60
N THR A 41 7.49 -6.12 -2.09
CA THR A 41 6.77 -4.85 -1.88
C THR A 41 6.53 -4.60 -0.39
N ALA A 42 6.14 -5.62 0.37
CA ALA A 42 5.90 -5.49 1.81
C ALA A 42 7.19 -5.21 2.61
N GLN A 43 8.34 -5.72 2.17
CA GLN A 43 9.63 -5.43 2.80
C GLN A 43 10.16 -4.02 2.46
N ALA A 44 9.73 -3.46 1.32
CA ALA A 44 10.21 -2.16 0.84
C ALA A 44 9.39 -0.97 1.36
N ILE A 45 8.21 -1.20 1.92
CA ILE A 45 7.25 -0.16 2.28
C ILE A 45 6.97 -0.25 3.78
N ASP A 46 7.26 0.82 4.52
CA ASP A 46 6.95 0.88 5.96
C ASP A 46 5.53 1.37 6.22
N PHE A 47 5.08 2.38 5.46
CA PHE A 47 3.80 3.06 5.65
C PHE A 47 3.10 3.31 4.33
N VAL A 48 1.77 3.27 4.37
CA VAL A 48 0.91 3.72 3.26
C VAL A 48 -0.20 4.60 3.79
N LEU A 49 -0.23 5.84 3.30
CA LEU A 49 -1.34 6.77 3.53
C LEU A 49 -2.19 6.85 2.26
N TYR A 50 -3.50 6.75 2.42
CA TYR A 50 -4.44 7.01 1.33
C TYR A 50 -5.17 8.33 1.59
N CYS A 51 -5.14 9.19 0.58
CA CYS A 51 -5.80 10.48 0.59
C CYS A 51 -7.06 10.44 -0.27
N GLU A 52 -8.15 10.97 0.27
CA GLU A 52 -9.39 11.16 -0.46
C GLU A 52 -9.73 12.64 -0.59
N ARG A 53 -10.74 12.94 -1.42
CA ARG A 53 -11.48 14.20 -1.35
C ARG A 53 -12.79 13.92 -0.63
N ASP A 54 -13.06 14.65 0.44
CA ASP A 54 -14.34 14.55 1.15
C ASP A 54 -15.49 15.21 0.36
N ILE A 55 -16.71 15.14 0.90
CA ILE A 55 -17.91 15.72 0.28
C ILE A 55 -17.84 17.24 0.11
N THR A 56 -16.98 17.92 0.89
CA THR A 56 -16.74 19.36 0.80
C THR A 56 -15.65 19.71 -0.23
N GLY A 57 -15.06 18.70 -0.87
CA GLY A 57 -13.98 18.83 -1.83
C GLY A 57 -12.60 19.00 -1.20
N ARG A 58 -12.47 18.93 0.14
CA ARG A 58 -11.18 19.07 0.83
C ARG A 58 -10.42 17.76 0.77
N ARG A 59 -9.11 17.85 0.53
CA ARG A 59 -8.22 16.69 0.57
C ARG A 59 -7.86 16.38 2.02
N ARG A 60 -8.02 15.12 2.41
CA ARG A 60 -7.65 14.64 3.74
C ARG A 60 -7.04 13.24 3.64
N VAL A 61 -6.24 12.88 4.63
CA VAL A 61 -5.84 11.48 4.82
C VAL A 61 -7.09 10.72 5.29
N ARG A 62 -7.49 9.69 4.55
CA ARG A 62 -8.61 8.82 4.89
C ARG A 62 -8.17 7.67 5.80
N GLU A 63 -6.98 7.14 5.55
CA GLU A 63 -6.41 6.01 6.27
C GLU A 63 -4.88 6.03 6.18
N LEU A 64 -4.24 5.48 7.21
CA LEU A 64 -2.81 5.25 7.30
C LEU A 64 -2.58 3.87 7.90
N ILE A 65 -1.83 3.04 7.17
CA ILE A 65 -1.44 1.71 7.62
C ILE A 65 0.08 1.60 7.77
N THR A 66 0.51 0.78 8.71
CA THR A 66 1.86 0.20 8.73
C THR A 66 1.86 -1.09 7.91
N VAL A 67 3.02 -1.47 7.37
CA VAL A 67 3.20 -2.75 6.69
C VAL A 67 4.34 -3.50 7.38
N SER A 68 4.07 -4.71 7.84
CA SER A 68 5.03 -5.53 8.59
C SER A 68 5.48 -6.77 7.81
N GLY A 69 4.84 -7.06 6.68
CA GLY A 69 5.24 -8.18 5.81
C GLY A 69 4.12 -8.69 4.91
N TYR A 70 4.26 -9.92 4.45
CA TYR A 70 3.29 -10.60 3.59
C TYR A 70 3.10 -12.05 4.04
N SER A 71 1.84 -12.45 4.26
CA SER A 71 1.48 -13.83 4.55
C SER A 71 1.31 -14.60 3.24
N HIS A 72 2.17 -15.58 3.02
CA HIS A 72 2.07 -16.47 1.85
C HIS A 72 0.89 -17.45 1.97
N GLN A 73 0.52 -17.80 3.20
CA GLN A 73 -0.61 -18.67 3.48
C GLN A 73 -1.95 -17.97 3.21
N GLU A 74 -2.11 -16.76 3.74
CA GLU A 74 -3.34 -15.95 3.59
C GLU A 74 -3.34 -15.11 2.31
N GLN A 75 -2.25 -15.17 1.54
CA GLN A 75 -1.99 -14.36 0.35
C GLN A 75 -2.24 -12.85 0.53
N SER A 76 -1.97 -12.32 1.72
CA SER A 76 -2.34 -10.96 2.13
C SER A 76 -1.16 -10.20 2.73
N PHE A 77 -1.21 -8.86 2.64
CA PHE A 77 -0.27 -8.00 3.35
C PHE A 77 -0.56 -8.07 4.85
N LEU A 78 0.50 -8.19 5.64
CA LEU A 78 0.43 -7.99 7.09
C LEU A 78 0.53 -6.50 7.32
N SER A 79 -0.56 -5.89 7.75
CA SER A 79 -0.68 -4.45 7.93
C SER A 79 -1.57 -4.12 9.11
N GLU A 80 -1.24 -3.04 9.81
CA GLU A 80 -2.05 -2.50 10.91
C GLU A 80 -2.52 -1.10 10.54
N GLU A 81 -3.81 -0.82 10.76
CA GLU A 81 -4.35 0.52 10.62
C GLU A 81 -4.07 1.34 11.87
N ILE A 82 -3.27 2.40 11.72
CA ILE A 82 -2.91 3.29 12.83
C ILE A 82 -3.72 4.59 12.81
N TYR A 83 -4.40 4.90 11.70
CA TYR A 83 -5.34 6.00 11.63
C TYR A 83 -6.40 5.77 10.56
N ARG A 84 -7.63 6.20 10.87
CA ARG A 84 -8.75 6.28 9.94
C ARG A 84 -9.60 7.51 10.23
N ALA A 85 -9.86 8.30 9.20
CA ALA A 85 -10.74 9.45 9.30
C ALA A 85 -12.19 8.98 9.55
N SER A 86 -12.97 9.75 10.31
CA SER A 86 -14.41 9.52 10.36
C SER A 86 -15.04 9.73 8.99
N ASP A 87 -16.13 9.03 8.70
CA ASP A 87 -16.99 9.41 7.58
C ASP A 87 -17.45 10.86 7.79
N ALA A 88 -17.36 11.66 6.72
CA ALA A 88 -17.70 13.08 6.71
C ALA A 88 -19.04 13.30 6.02
#